data_AF-A0A1S6ELJ9-F1
#
_entry.id   AF-A0A1S6ELJ9-F1
#
_cell.length_a   1.000
_cell.length_b   1.000
_cell.length_c   1.000
_cell.angle_alpha   90.00
_cell.angle_beta   90.00
_cell.angle_gamma   90.00
#
_symmetry.space_group_name_H-M   'P 1'
#
loop_
_entity.id
_entity.type
_entity.pdbx_description
1 polymer ?
#
loop_
_entity_poly.entity_id
_entity_poly.type
_entity_poly.pdbx_seq_one_letter_code
_entity_poly.pdbx_strand_id
1 'polypeptide(L)'
;LVKNLSLMACISVGSLSAPVIEFLEEWGLESLEENAHSTTPCTKVFVNGVWMGVHRDAANLVKTLKKLRRRDDISPEVSVVRDIREKELRLYTDAGRVCRPLFIVENQQLLLQKKHVRWLSASSSLLADDVNAFRWGNLIKGGIVELLDAEEEETVMISMTPEDLENSRLQQ
;
A
#
# COMPACT_ATOMS: atom_id res chain seq x y z
N LEU A 1 2.11 29.94 -10.40
CA LEU A 1 2.38 28.80 -11.31
C LEU A 1 1.16 27.89 -11.28
N VAL A 2 0.60 27.49 -12.43
CA VAL A 2 -0.57 26.59 -12.51
C VAL A 2 -0.09 25.19 -12.90
N LYS A 3 -0.62 24.15 -12.23
CA LYS A 3 -0.35 22.73 -12.53
C LYS A 3 -1.68 22.00 -12.79
N ASN A 4 -1.64 20.94 -13.58
CA ASN A 4 -2.80 20.09 -13.91
C ASN A 4 -2.54 18.66 -13.44
N LEU A 5 -3.58 17.97 -12.93
CA LEU A 5 -3.50 16.57 -12.52
C LEU A 5 -3.51 15.62 -13.71
N SER A 6 -2.89 14.45 -13.55
CA SER A 6 -2.94 13.38 -14.54
C SER A 6 -4.27 12.61 -14.49
N LEU A 7 -4.58 11.87 -15.56
CA LEU A 7 -5.90 11.22 -15.73
C LEU A 7 -6.28 10.24 -14.61
N MET A 8 -5.30 9.49 -14.10
CA MET A 8 -5.52 8.46 -13.08
C MET A 8 -5.10 8.91 -11.68
N ALA A 9 -4.70 10.17 -11.50
CA ALA A 9 -4.38 10.69 -10.18
C ALA A 9 -5.66 10.78 -9.32
N CYS A 10 -5.54 10.36 -8.07
CA CYS A 10 -6.54 10.50 -7.03
C CYS A 10 -5.95 11.32 -5.88
N ILE A 11 -6.80 12.02 -5.14
CA ILE A 11 -6.37 12.76 -3.94
C ILE A 11 -6.94 12.01 -2.73
N SER A 12 -6.10 11.70 -1.74
CA SER A 12 -6.56 11.06 -0.51
C SER A 12 -7.54 11.97 0.22
N VAL A 13 -8.62 11.38 0.74
CA VAL A 13 -9.58 12.09 1.61
C VAL A 13 -9.20 11.97 3.08
N GLY A 14 -8.29 11.06 3.39
CA GLY A 14 -7.80 10.78 4.74
C GLY A 14 -8.68 9.75 5.46
N SER A 15 -8.09 9.10 6.44
CA SER A 15 -8.75 8.11 7.28
C SER A 15 -8.31 8.25 8.73
N LEU A 16 -9.13 7.70 9.64
CA LEU A 16 -8.78 7.63 11.06
C LEU A 16 -7.47 6.85 11.23
N SER A 17 -6.54 7.38 12.02
CA SER A 17 -5.28 6.71 12.35
C SER A 17 -5.43 5.70 13.48
N ALA A 18 -6.49 5.78 14.29
CA ALA A 18 -6.69 4.92 15.46
C ALA A 18 -6.59 3.41 15.12
N PRO A 19 -7.24 2.88 14.07
CA PRO A 19 -7.10 1.45 13.73
C PRO A 19 -5.67 1.04 13.36
N VAL A 20 -4.89 1.96 12.76
CA VAL A 20 -3.49 1.72 12.42
C VAL A 20 -2.64 1.69 13.69
N ILE A 21 -2.90 2.62 14.63
CA ILE A 21 -2.17 2.71 15.89
C ILE A 21 -2.45 1.48 16.77
N GLU A 22 -3.72 1.12 16.95
CA GLU A 22 -4.13 -0.08 17.69
C GLU A 22 -3.47 -1.34 17.12
N PHE A 23 -3.47 -1.48 15.79
CA PHE A 23 -2.77 -2.58 15.13
C PHE A 23 -1.26 -2.60 15.43
N LEU A 24 -0.59 -1.45 15.42
CA LEU A 24 0.85 -1.36 15.71
C LEU A 24 1.16 -1.79 17.15
N GLU A 25 0.36 -1.34 18.11
CA GLU A 25 0.50 -1.70 19.53
C GLU A 25 0.31 -3.20 19.74
N GLU A 26 -0.71 -3.80 19.10
CA GLU A 26 -0.95 -5.25 19.14
C GLU A 26 0.16 -6.07 18.47
N TRP A 27 0.83 -5.49 17.46
CA TRP A 27 1.89 -6.14 16.69
C TRP A 27 3.31 -5.80 17.17
N GLY A 28 3.49 -5.57 18.46
CA GLY A 28 4.83 -5.52 19.07
C GLY A 28 5.60 -4.23 18.80
N LEU A 29 4.88 -3.11 18.62
CA LEU A 29 5.47 -1.79 18.74
C LEU A 29 5.91 -1.56 20.19
N GLU A 30 7.20 -1.33 20.40
CA GLU A 30 7.76 -0.98 21.71
C GLU A 30 7.75 0.54 21.88
N SER A 31 7.27 1.00 23.03
CA SER A 31 7.27 2.43 23.35
C SER A 31 8.70 2.96 23.56
N LEU A 32 8.86 4.28 23.47
CA LEU A 32 10.17 4.92 23.64
C LEU A 32 10.75 4.72 25.05
N GLU A 33 9.88 4.66 26.06
CA GLU A 33 10.28 4.44 27.45
C GLU A 33 10.80 3.01 27.65
N GLU A 34 10.11 2.02 27.08
CA GLU A 34 10.51 0.61 27.15
C GLU A 34 11.82 0.33 26.42
N ASN A 35 12.07 1.02 25.30
CA ASN A 35 13.26 0.81 24.48
C ASN A 35 14.49 1.65 24.91
N ALA A 36 14.37 2.54 25.91
CA ALA A 36 15.42 3.49 26.29
C ALA A 36 16.78 2.85 26.63
N HIS A 37 16.79 1.58 27.05
CA HIS A 37 18.00 0.84 27.43
C HIS A 37 18.36 -0.30 26.48
N SER A 38 17.64 -0.45 25.36
CA SER A 38 17.90 -1.51 24.39
C SER A 38 19.10 -1.19 23.51
N THR A 39 20.04 -2.12 23.43
CA THR A 39 21.17 -2.06 22.50
C THR A 39 20.86 -2.68 21.14
N THR A 40 19.67 -3.27 20.98
CA THR A 40 19.29 -3.96 19.75
C THR A 40 18.90 -2.93 18.69
N PRO A 41 19.40 -3.03 17.45
CA PRO A 41 19.00 -2.12 16.39
C PRO A 41 17.52 -2.33 16.05
N CYS A 42 16.69 -1.32 16.34
CA CYS A 42 15.27 -1.31 16.01
C CYS A 42 14.98 -0.29 14.89
N THR A 43 13.82 -0.45 14.24
CA THR A 43 13.30 0.50 13.24
C THR A 43 12.34 1.47 13.95
N LYS A 44 12.49 2.78 13.75
CA LYS A 44 11.56 3.78 14.29
C LYS A 44 10.25 3.74 13.53
N VAL A 45 9.12 3.85 14.22
CA VAL A 45 7.79 3.84 13.60
C VAL A 45 7.11 5.19 13.81
N PHE A 46 6.71 5.83 12.72
CA PHE A 46 6.03 7.11 12.71
C PHE A 46 4.63 6.96 12.11
N VAL A 47 3.65 7.62 12.72
CA VAL A 47 2.29 7.75 12.18
C VAL A 47 1.97 9.23 12.06
N ASN A 48 1.73 9.71 10.84
CA ASN A 48 1.47 11.13 10.54
C ASN A 48 2.54 12.08 11.15
N GLY A 49 3.82 11.67 11.11
CA GLY A 49 4.95 12.42 11.66
C GLY A 49 5.17 12.29 13.17
N VAL A 50 4.25 11.66 13.91
CA VAL A 50 4.42 11.39 15.34
C VAL A 50 5.25 10.12 15.53
N TRP A 51 6.33 10.21 16.31
CA TRP A 51 7.13 9.04 16.66
C TRP A 51 6.40 8.19 17.70
N MET A 52 5.82 7.07 17.25
CA MET A 52 5.02 6.20 18.10
C MET A 52 5.87 5.25 18.94
N GLY A 53 6.99 4.78 18.38
CA GLY A 53 7.86 3.83 19.07
C GLY A 53 8.88 3.20 18.13
N VAL A 54 9.34 2.01 18.48
CA VAL A 54 10.26 1.23 17.66
C VAL A 54 9.76 -0.20 17.46
N HIS A 55 10.21 -0.84 16.39
CA HIS A 55 9.86 -2.23 16.09
C HIS A 55 11.11 -3.01 15.64
N ARG A 56 11.26 -4.24 16.13
CA ARG A 56 12.45 -5.09 15.84
C ARG A 56 12.41 -5.72 14.45
N ASP A 57 11.23 -6.12 13.98
CA ASP A 57 11.04 -6.75 12.66
C ASP A 57 10.13 -5.92 11.74
N ALA A 58 10.63 -4.77 11.29
CA ALA A 58 9.86 -3.89 10.41
C ALA A 58 9.53 -4.51 9.04
N ALA A 59 10.31 -5.50 8.58
CA ALA A 59 10.07 -6.15 7.30
C ALA A 59 8.76 -6.96 7.33
N ASN A 60 8.57 -7.75 8.39
CA ASN A 60 7.33 -8.50 8.56
C ASN A 60 6.14 -7.57 8.84
N LEU A 61 6.33 -6.52 9.64
CA LEU A 61 5.28 -5.54 9.93
C LEU A 61 4.76 -4.87 8.64
N VAL A 62 5.64 -4.41 7.76
CA VAL A 62 5.26 -3.82 6.46
C VAL A 62 4.51 -4.82 5.59
N LYS A 63 4.96 -6.09 5.56
CA LYS A 63 4.29 -7.15 4.80
C LYS A 63 2.86 -7.38 5.31
N THR A 64 2.65 -7.35 6.62
CA THR A 64 1.32 -7.50 7.22
C THR A 64 0.45 -6.28 6.95
N LEU A 65 0.96 -5.06 7.13
CA LEU A 65 0.25 -3.82 6.84
C LEU A 65 -0.23 -3.74 5.38
N LYS A 66 0.65 -4.06 4.43
CA LYS A 66 0.28 -4.11 3.00
C LYS A 66 -0.77 -5.18 2.71
N LYS A 67 -0.73 -6.32 3.39
CA LYS A 67 -1.78 -7.36 3.25
C LYS A 67 -3.14 -6.89 3.78
N LEU A 68 -3.17 -6.21 4.92
CA LEU A 68 -4.40 -5.64 5.49
C LEU A 68 -4.97 -4.55 4.59
N ARG A 69 -4.11 -3.66 4.06
CA ARG A 69 -4.49 -2.65 3.06
C ARG A 69 -5.13 -3.26 1.82
N ARG A 70 -4.54 -4.36 1.30
CA ARG A 70 -5.05 -5.07 0.10
C ARG A 70 -6.35 -5.85 0.35
N ARG A 71 -6.74 -6.06 1.60
CA ARG A 71 -7.99 -6.75 2.00
C ARG A 71 -9.10 -5.80 2.41
N ASP A 72 -8.87 -4.49 2.37
CA ASP A 72 -9.81 -3.45 2.83
C ASP A 72 -10.00 -3.44 4.37
N ASP A 73 -9.11 -4.11 5.13
CA ASP A 73 -9.10 -4.04 6.61
C ASP A 73 -8.51 -2.70 7.09
N ILE A 74 -7.57 -2.15 6.32
CA ILE A 74 -7.03 -0.80 6.45
C ILE A 74 -7.39 -0.05 5.17
N SER A 75 -7.71 1.25 5.28
CA SER A 75 -8.06 2.07 4.13
C SER A 75 -6.99 1.97 3.02
N PRO A 76 -7.40 1.74 1.75
CA PRO A 76 -6.47 1.68 0.62
C PRO A 76 -5.62 2.94 0.41
N GLU A 77 -6.03 4.07 0.99
CA GLU A 77 -5.31 5.35 0.91
C GLU A 77 -4.15 5.46 1.91
N VAL A 78 -4.06 4.57 2.90
CA VAL A 78 -2.98 4.60 3.89
C VAL A 78 -1.66 4.28 3.20
N SER A 79 -0.68 5.18 3.33
CA SER A 79 0.67 4.97 2.79
C SER A 79 1.58 4.30 3.81
N VAL A 80 2.41 3.37 3.33
CA VAL A 80 3.32 2.56 4.14
C VAL A 80 4.71 2.65 3.53
N VAL A 81 5.56 3.49 4.10
CA VAL A 81 6.89 3.79 3.57
C VAL A 81 7.96 3.26 4.52
N ARG A 82 8.81 2.34 4.04
CA ARG A 82 9.93 1.81 4.82
C ARG A 82 11.26 2.29 4.24
N ASP A 83 11.89 3.20 4.96
CA ASP A 83 13.26 3.61 4.70
C ASP A 83 14.23 2.64 5.38
N ILE A 84 14.87 1.79 4.58
CA ILE A 84 15.82 0.78 5.06
C ILE A 84 17.11 1.43 5.54
N ARG A 85 17.53 2.56 4.92
CA ARG A 85 18.80 3.22 5.21
C ARG A 85 18.72 3.97 6.53
N GLU A 86 17.66 4.75 6.72
CA GLU A 86 17.43 5.53 7.93
C GLU A 86 16.82 4.69 9.07
N LYS A 87 16.42 3.44 8.78
CA LYS A 87 15.72 2.55 9.71
C LYS A 87 14.44 3.18 10.25
N GLU A 88 13.62 3.69 9.33
CA GLU A 88 12.35 4.32 9.65
C GLU A 88 11.20 3.67 8.87
N LEU A 89 10.08 3.48 9.55
CA LEU A 89 8.80 3.10 8.98
C LEU A 89 7.85 4.28 9.20
N ARG A 90 7.34 4.86 8.11
CA ARG A 90 6.43 6.01 8.14
C ARG A 90 5.08 5.58 7.59
N LEU A 91 4.02 5.94 8.30
CA LEU A 91 2.64 5.64 7.98
C LEU A 91 1.87 6.96 7.87
N TYR A 92 1.11 7.09 6.77
CA TYR A 92 0.33 8.30 6.53
C TYR A 92 -1.13 7.96 6.29
N THR A 93 -2.00 8.59 7.06
CA THR A 93 -3.47 8.48 6.96
C THR A 93 -4.12 9.83 6.66
N ASP A 94 -3.32 10.85 6.37
CA ASP A 94 -3.74 12.21 6.06
C ASP A 94 -4.36 12.36 4.67
N ALA A 95 -5.11 13.43 4.53
CA ALA A 95 -5.78 13.85 3.30
C ALA A 95 -4.86 14.74 2.45
N GLY A 96 -5.15 14.84 1.16
CA GLY A 96 -4.46 15.76 0.24
C GLY A 96 -3.22 15.17 -0.44
N ARG A 97 -2.87 13.91 -0.17
CA ARG A 97 -1.80 13.20 -0.88
C ARG A 97 -2.29 12.83 -2.28
N VAL A 98 -1.43 13.02 -3.27
CA VAL A 98 -1.73 12.59 -4.64
C VAL A 98 -1.27 11.15 -4.80
N CYS A 99 -2.21 10.27 -5.10
CA CYS A 99 -2.00 8.84 -5.31
C CYS A 99 -2.30 8.46 -6.76
N ARG A 100 -1.70 7.38 -7.26
CA ARG A 100 -2.11 6.74 -8.51
C ARG A 100 -2.27 5.23 -8.32
N PRO A 101 -3.22 4.60 -9.02
CA PRO A 101 -3.37 3.16 -9.00
C PRO A 101 -2.30 2.47 -9.84
N LEU A 102 -1.71 1.39 -9.31
CA LEU A 102 -0.79 0.50 -10.01
C LEU A 102 -1.20 -0.96 -9.85
N PHE A 103 -0.82 -1.80 -10.81
CA PHE A 103 -1.01 -3.25 -10.69
C PHE A 103 0.00 -3.86 -9.73
N ILE A 104 -0.48 -4.79 -8.92
CA ILE A 104 0.37 -5.52 -7.99
C ILE A 104 1.09 -6.65 -8.73
N VAL A 105 2.39 -6.77 -8.45
CA VAL A 105 3.26 -7.84 -8.93
C VAL A 105 3.73 -8.67 -7.74
N GLU A 106 3.57 -9.98 -7.82
CA GLU A 106 4.12 -10.94 -6.85
C GLU A 106 4.92 -12.01 -7.59
N ASN A 107 6.11 -12.36 -7.09
CA ASN A 107 7.01 -13.34 -7.71
C ASN A 107 7.24 -13.06 -9.22
N GLN A 108 7.43 -11.78 -9.57
CA GLN A 108 7.58 -11.30 -10.95
C GLN A 108 6.38 -11.62 -11.86
N GLN A 109 5.19 -11.87 -11.31
CA GLN A 109 3.96 -12.10 -12.06
C GLN A 109 2.90 -11.06 -11.67
N LEU A 110 2.18 -10.55 -12.68
CA LEU A 110 1.03 -9.69 -12.44
C LEU A 110 -0.07 -10.47 -11.73
N LEU A 111 -0.66 -9.89 -10.68
CA LEU A 111 -1.86 -10.44 -10.05
C LEU A 111 -3.10 -10.28 -10.94
N LEU A 112 -3.08 -9.29 -11.85
CA LEU A 112 -4.11 -9.16 -12.88
C LEU A 112 -4.05 -10.34 -13.86
N GLN A 113 -5.12 -11.12 -13.90
CA GLN A 113 -5.26 -12.27 -14.81
C GLN A 113 -6.36 -12.01 -15.85
N LYS A 114 -6.31 -12.73 -16.98
CA LYS A 114 -7.34 -12.63 -18.05
C LYS A 114 -8.77 -12.86 -17.55
N LYS A 115 -8.95 -13.65 -16.47
CA LYS A 115 -10.27 -13.86 -15.84
C LYS A 115 -10.87 -12.57 -15.28
N HIS A 116 -10.04 -11.71 -14.66
CA HIS A 116 -10.48 -10.42 -14.10
C HIS A 116 -10.95 -9.48 -15.22
N VAL A 117 -10.22 -9.47 -16.35
CA VAL A 117 -10.59 -8.69 -17.53
C VAL A 117 -11.93 -9.16 -18.11
N ARG A 118 -12.14 -10.47 -18.23
CA ARG A 118 -13.42 -11.03 -18.67
C ARG A 118 -14.57 -10.65 -17.75
N TRP A 119 -14.35 -10.65 -16.43
CA TRP A 119 -15.37 -10.22 -15.46
C TRP A 119 -15.71 -8.74 -15.62
N LEU A 120 -14.71 -7.86 -15.83
CA LEU A 120 -14.95 -6.44 -16.11
C LEU A 120 -15.76 -6.24 -17.41
N SER A 121 -15.39 -6.93 -18.49
CA SER A 121 -16.08 -6.84 -19.79
C SER A 121 -17.50 -7.42 -19.75
N ALA A 122 -17.74 -8.51 -19.01
CA ALA A 122 -19.08 -9.05 -18.84
C ALA A 122 -19.94 -8.13 -17.98
N SER A 123 -19.33 -7.49 -16.98
CA SER A 123 -20.06 -6.61 -16.08
C SER A 123 -20.37 -5.25 -16.72
N SER A 124 -19.66 -4.82 -17.78
CA SER A 124 -19.91 -3.52 -18.42
C SER A 124 -21.28 -3.43 -19.12
N SER A 125 -21.90 -4.57 -19.45
CA SER A 125 -23.27 -4.62 -19.98
C SER A 125 -24.36 -4.71 -18.89
N LEU A 126 -23.98 -4.92 -17.63
CA LEU A 126 -24.91 -4.95 -16.51
C LEU A 126 -25.26 -3.52 -16.06
N LEU A 127 -26.45 -3.35 -15.48
CA LEU A 127 -26.86 -2.08 -14.87
C LEU A 127 -25.87 -1.67 -13.75
N ALA A 128 -25.82 -0.37 -13.47
CA ALA A 128 -24.89 0.19 -12.49
C ALA A 128 -25.08 -0.42 -11.08
N ASP A 129 -26.32 -0.75 -10.72
CA ASP A 129 -26.71 -1.22 -9.38
C ASP A 129 -26.73 -2.76 -9.25
N ASP A 130 -26.24 -3.50 -10.25
CA ASP A 130 -26.17 -4.96 -10.15
C ASP A 130 -25.07 -5.38 -9.16
N VAL A 131 -25.49 -5.98 -8.05
CA VAL A 131 -24.62 -6.44 -6.95
C VAL A 131 -23.59 -7.48 -7.41
N ASN A 132 -23.86 -8.20 -8.49
CA ASN A 132 -22.95 -9.20 -9.04
C ASN A 132 -21.91 -8.61 -10.00
N ALA A 133 -21.98 -7.32 -10.28
CA ALA A 133 -21.09 -6.69 -11.23
C ALA A 133 -19.67 -6.51 -10.66
N PHE A 134 -18.68 -7.01 -11.39
CA PHE A 134 -17.27 -6.79 -11.05
C PHE A 134 -16.83 -5.40 -11.55
N ARG A 135 -16.40 -4.55 -10.62
CA ARG A 135 -16.09 -3.12 -10.82
C ARG A 135 -14.70 -2.76 -10.28
N TRP A 136 -14.33 -1.49 -10.43
CA TRP A 136 -13.07 -0.96 -9.91
C TRP A 136 -12.85 -1.23 -8.42
N GLY A 137 -13.88 -1.04 -7.60
CA GLY A 137 -13.82 -1.34 -6.17
C GLY A 137 -13.42 -2.79 -5.88
N ASN A 138 -13.86 -3.75 -6.71
CA ASN A 138 -13.49 -5.15 -6.57
C ASN A 138 -12.02 -5.42 -6.95
N LEU A 139 -11.42 -4.62 -7.84
CA LEU A 139 -9.98 -4.72 -8.15
C LEU A 139 -9.12 -4.27 -6.97
N ILE A 140 -9.53 -3.19 -6.30
CA ILE A 140 -8.83 -2.68 -5.10
C ILE A 140 -9.01 -3.66 -3.94
N LYS A 141 -10.25 -4.00 -3.57
CA LYS A 141 -10.56 -4.95 -2.48
C LYS A 141 -10.02 -6.36 -2.75
N GLY A 142 -9.89 -6.73 -4.02
CA GLY A 142 -9.30 -8.00 -4.45
C GLY A 142 -7.77 -8.01 -4.41
N GLY A 143 -7.11 -6.92 -4.03
CA GLY A 143 -5.65 -6.82 -4.00
C GLY A 143 -5.01 -6.98 -5.37
N ILE A 144 -5.69 -6.57 -6.44
CA ILE A 144 -5.16 -6.61 -7.82
C ILE A 144 -4.50 -5.28 -8.17
N VAL A 145 -5.08 -4.20 -7.66
CA VAL A 145 -4.61 -2.82 -7.82
C VAL A 145 -4.36 -2.21 -6.45
N GLU A 146 -3.30 -1.41 -6.33
CA GLU A 146 -2.93 -0.70 -5.11
C GLU A 146 -2.74 0.79 -5.43
N LEU A 147 -3.17 1.66 -4.53
CA LEU A 147 -2.94 3.11 -4.64
C LEU A 147 -1.59 3.43 -4.03
N LEU A 148 -0.71 4.07 -4.78
CA LEU A 148 0.58 4.52 -4.30
C LEU A 148 0.64 6.04 -4.35
N ASP A 149 1.17 6.64 -3.30
CA ASP A 149 1.52 8.06 -3.28
C ASP A 149 2.99 8.29 -3.63
N ALA A 150 3.36 9.55 -3.76
CA ALA A 150 4.72 9.93 -4.15
C ALA A 150 5.79 9.41 -3.18
N GLU A 151 5.53 9.35 -1.87
CA GLU A 151 6.52 8.85 -0.91
C GLU A 151 6.69 7.33 -0.99
N GLU A 152 5.61 6.57 -1.14
CA GLU A 152 5.72 5.12 -1.32
C GLU A 152 6.41 4.76 -2.63
N GLU A 153 6.16 5.55 -3.69
CA GLU A 153 6.79 5.39 -5.01
C GLU A 153 8.32 5.42 -4.98
N GLU A 154 8.94 6.17 -4.07
CA GLU A 154 10.40 6.23 -3.95
C GLU A 154 11.02 4.91 -3.43
N THR A 155 10.22 4.06 -2.80
CA THR A 155 10.68 2.82 -2.15
C THR A 155 10.32 1.54 -2.91
N VAL A 156 9.54 1.66 -3.98
CA VAL A 156 9.08 0.52 -4.79
C VAL A 156 9.77 0.47 -6.15
N MET A 157 9.71 -0.70 -6.79
CA MET A 157 10.13 -0.87 -8.18
C MET A 157 8.90 -1.00 -9.06
N ILE A 158 8.86 -0.22 -10.14
CA ILE A 158 7.75 -0.20 -11.09
C ILE A 158 8.24 -0.75 -12.43
N SER A 159 7.58 -1.80 -12.91
CA SER A 159 7.76 -2.32 -14.26
C SER A 159 7.03 -1.42 -15.25
N MET A 160 7.69 -0.97 -16.31
CA MET A 160 7.06 -0.10 -17.31
C MET A 160 6.06 -0.87 -18.16
N THR A 161 6.40 -2.10 -18.53
CA THR A 161 5.54 -2.99 -19.30
C THR A 161 5.45 -4.37 -18.65
N PRO A 162 4.41 -5.17 -18.95
CA PRO A 162 4.35 -6.57 -18.57
C PRO A 162 5.48 -7.43 -19.17
N GLU A 163 6.00 -7.05 -20.34
CA GLU A 163 7.08 -7.75 -21.03
C GLU A 163 8.40 -7.67 -20.24
N ASP A 164 8.64 -6.55 -19.55
CA ASP A 164 9.80 -6.40 -18.67
C ASP A 164 9.79 -7.44 -17.53
N LEU A 165 8.60 -7.82 -17.04
CA LEU A 165 8.47 -8.89 -16.03
C LEU A 165 8.78 -10.27 -16.62
N GLU A 166 8.41 -10.51 -17.89
CA GLU A 166 8.76 -11.74 -18.61
C GLU A 166 10.27 -11.87 -18.78
N ASN A 167 10.92 -10.79 -19.23
CA ASN A 167 12.36 -10.73 -19.40
C ASN A 167 13.11 -10.92 -18.08
N SER A 168 12.63 -10.30 -17.00
CA SER A 168 13.19 -10.45 -15.65
C SER A 168 13.23 -11.92 -15.19
N ARG A 169 12.18 -12.69 -15.48
CA ARG A 169 12.11 -14.12 -15.14
C ARG A 169 13.07 -15.00 -15.95
N LEU A 170 13.36 -14.61 -17.19
CA LEU A 170 14.27 -15.36 -18.08
C LEU A 170 15.75 -15.16 -17.73
N GLN A 171 16.07 -14.11 -16.97
CA GLN A 171 17.43 -13.76 -16.57
C GLN A 171 17.82 -14.31 -15.19
N GLN A 172 16.94 -15.06 -14.52
CA GLN A 172 17.19 -15.77 -13.26
C GLN A 172 17.65 -17.20 -13.49
#